data_AF-A0A7C7P4C0-F1
#
_entry.id   AF-A0A7C7P4C0-F1
#
_cell.length_a   1.000
_cell.length_b   1.000
_cell.length_c   1.000
_cell.angle_alpha   90.00
_cell.angle_beta   90.00
_cell.angle_gamma   90.00
#
_symmetry.space_group_name_H-M   'P 1'
#
loop_
_entity.id
_entity.type
_entity.pdbx_description
1 polymer ?
#
loop_
_entity_poly.entity_id
_entity_poly.type
_entity_poly.pdbx_seq_one_letter_code
_entity_poly.pdbx_strand_id
1 'polypeptide(L)'
;MTDKTTMYQKLFVLEMANNHQGDLAHGKQVIQQMKQVCDDFPFQFAFKLQYRNLKTFIHPDYRDRQDIKYVKRFRDTELDETQLLELKQAIDDAGFISMCTPFDEDSVDWIERHGFDILKIASCSLTDWPLLERIAQSSLPLVMSTAGATMEEIENVVQFFLHRHKQLAVMHCVGEYPTPRQNLQLGQISLLKQRFPEVTVGYSTHEDPNETEAVKMAVAMGAQLFEKHVGVGELNAYSANPEQVRQWLLSAQEAYAMLGLEGERVAVTETELTTLNSLRRAVFAKQDLTAGKALQTEDFYLAIPSQPGQLLANDLSKYKQFELKAAVKANEPLLLEQLEITDTRDMVSASLSKVCALLRDAGIAIADGVNCQLSHHYGIEKFEETGATIIDVVNREYCKKILVLLPGQNHPVHAHHKKEETFNVLSGELQLQLGDEQGTIKAGEMVTVERGVKHAFSSETGAIFEELSTTHYTDDSYYDDKTINQNSRRKTNLIFRADWLTMEWA
;
A
#
# COMPACT_ATOMS: atom_id res chain seq x y z
N MET A 1 -8.60 19.30 22.98
CA MET A 1 -9.09 18.82 21.67
C MET A 1 -8.41 17.49 21.44
N THR A 2 -9.05 16.41 21.88
CA THR A 2 -8.63 15.05 21.55
C THR A 2 -8.72 14.89 20.04
N ASP A 3 -7.67 14.31 19.46
CA ASP A 3 -7.60 13.97 18.04
C ASP A 3 -8.87 13.17 17.67
N LYS A 4 -9.64 13.66 16.68
CA LYS A 4 -10.94 13.09 16.30
C LYS A 4 -10.83 11.61 15.88
N THR A 5 -9.62 11.16 15.60
CA THR A 5 -9.27 9.82 15.12
C THR A 5 -9.08 8.78 16.24
N THR A 6 -8.85 9.19 17.50
CA THR A 6 -8.46 8.25 18.57
C THR A 6 -9.63 7.76 19.44
N MET A 7 -10.79 8.41 19.38
CA MET A 7 -11.96 8.08 20.22
C MET A 7 -12.39 6.62 20.11
N TYR A 8 -12.39 6.08 18.89
CA TYR A 8 -12.84 4.71 18.62
C TYR A 8 -11.68 3.71 18.53
N GLN A 9 -10.45 4.13 18.79
CA GLN A 9 -9.27 3.31 18.59
C GLN A 9 -9.18 2.21 19.65
N LYS A 10 -9.19 0.93 19.22
CA LYS A 10 -9.18 -0.24 20.11
C LYS A 10 -10.26 -0.15 21.20
N LEU A 11 -11.44 0.31 20.83
CA LEU A 11 -12.58 0.48 21.74
C LEU A 11 -13.42 -0.80 21.76
N PHE A 12 -13.62 -1.36 22.94
CA PHE A 12 -14.44 -2.54 23.17
C PHE A 12 -15.71 -2.13 23.93
N VAL A 13 -16.86 -2.40 23.32
CA VAL A 13 -18.18 -2.03 23.80
C VAL A 13 -18.86 -3.26 24.38
N LEU A 14 -19.21 -3.17 25.65
CA LEU A 14 -19.92 -4.21 26.39
C LEU A 14 -21.41 -3.86 26.39
N GLU A 15 -22.19 -4.59 25.60
CA GLU A 15 -23.62 -4.32 25.41
C GLU A 15 -24.45 -5.04 26.47
N MET A 16 -25.06 -4.28 27.38
CA MET A 16 -25.95 -4.86 28.39
C MET A 16 -27.31 -5.23 27.79
N ALA A 17 -27.79 -4.46 26.80
CA ALA A 17 -29.15 -4.56 26.30
C ALA A 17 -30.18 -4.65 27.45
N ASN A 18 -30.94 -5.74 27.54
CA ASN A 18 -31.89 -6.01 28.63
C ASN A 18 -31.39 -7.11 29.60
N ASN A 19 -30.08 -7.40 29.63
CA ASN A 19 -29.49 -8.41 30.50
C ASN A 19 -29.38 -7.94 31.97
N HIS A 20 -29.82 -6.71 32.29
CA HIS A 20 -30.15 -6.29 33.66
C HIS A 20 -31.45 -6.92 34.16
N GLN A 21 -32.24 -7.58 33.30
CA GLN A 21 -33.42 -8.37 33.67
C GLN A 21 -34.51 -7.60 34.44
N GLY A 22 -34.61 -6.28 34.24
CA GLY A 22 -35.52 -5.42 35.00
C GLY A 22 -35.10 -5.15 36.45
N ASP A 23 -33.87 -5.52 36.84
CA ASP A 23 -33.32 -5.31 38.18
C ASP A 23 -32.10 -4.37 38.13
N LEU A 24 -32.24 -3.21 38.76
CA LEU A 24 -31.20 -2.19 38.87
C LEU A 24 -29.95 -2.69 39.60
N ALA A 25 -30.11 -3.41 40.70
CA ALA A 25 -28.99 -3.93 41.48
C ALA A 25 -28.24 -5.00 40.68
N HIS A 26 -28.96 -5.85 39.95
CA HIS A 26 -28.36 -6.81 39.03
C HIS A 26 -27.59 -6.13 37.89
N GLY A 27 -28.16 -5.09 37.27
CA GLY A 27 -27.45 -4.31 36.24
C GLY A 27 -26.15 -3.69 36.75
N LYS A 28 -26.16 -3.11 37.96
CA LYS A 28 -24.95 -2.59 38.63
C LYS A 28 -23.92 -3.71 38.88
N GLN A 29 -24.36 -4.91 39.26
CA GLN A 29 -23.49 -6.08 39.44
C GLN A 29 -22.84 -6.53 38.11
N VAL A 30 -23.57 -6.50 36.99
CA VAL A 30 -23.03 -6.81 35.66
C VAL A 30 -21.89 -5.85 35.31
N ILE A 31 -22.11 -4.54 35.48
CA ILE A 31 -21.09 -3.51 35.22
C ILE A 31 -19.83 -3.75 36.06
N GLN A 32 -19.99 -4.01 37.36
CA GLN A 32 -18.86 -4.25 38.27
C GLN A 32 -18.04 -5.49 37.90
N GLN A 33 -18.69 -6.61 37.55
CA GLN A 33 -17.98 -7.83 37.17
C GLN A 33 -17.23 -7.68 35.84
N MET A 34 -17.83 -6.97 34.88
CA MET A 34 -17.17 -6.69 33.62
C MET A 34 -15.98 -5.74 33.79
N LYS A 35 -16.07 -4.75 34.71
CA LYS A 35 -14.95 -3.88 35.08
C LYS A 35 -13.75 -4.67 35.57
N GLN A 36 -13.96 -5.66 36.43
CA GLN A 36 -12.88 -6.54 36.92
C GLN A 36 -12.16 -7.28 35.79
N VAL A 37 -12.88 -7.67 34.73
CA VAL A 37 -12.26 -8.31 33.56
C VAL A 37 -11.49 -7.30 32.73
N CYS A 38 -12.09 -6.13 32.47
CA CYS A 38 -11.51 -5.10 31.61
C CYS A 38 -10.21 -4.51 32.17
N ASP A 39 -10.06 -4.46 33.50
CA ASP A 39 -8.87 -3.93 34.18
C ASP A 39 -7.57 -4.66 33.87
N ASP A 40 -7.65 -5.88 33.35
CA ASP A 40 -6.47 -6.67 32.97
C ASP A 40 -5.97 -6.36 31.55
N PHE A 41 -6.64 -5.49 30.79
CA PHE A 41 -6.35 -5.26 29.38
C PHE A 41 -6.10 -3.78 29.06
N PRO A 42 -5.14 -3.47 28.16
CA PRO A 42 -4.77 -2.10 27.82
C PRO A 42 -5.65 -1.52 26.70
N PHE A 43 -6.96 -1.78 26.73
CA PHE A 43 -7.92 -1.30 25.73
C PHE A 43 -8.78 -0.15 26.26
N GLN A 44 -9.44 0.56 25.35
CA GLN A 44 -10.51 1.46 25.74
C GLN A 44 -11.81 0.67 25.87
N PHE A 45 -12.61 0.98 26.88
CA PHE A 45 -13.85 0.25 27.16
C PHE A 45 -15.05 1.19 27.24
N ALA A 46 -16.13 0.80 26.57
CA ALA A 46 -17.44 1.42 26.70
C ALA A 46 -18.44 0.41 27.24
N PHE A 47 -19.44 0.90 27.98
CA PHE A 47 -20.59 0.13 28.37
C PHE A 47 -21.83 0.70 27.71
N LYS A 48 -22.65 -0.16 27.11
CA LYS A 48 -23.79 0.26 26.31
C LYS A 48 -25.13 -0.12 26.93
N LEU A 49 -26.05 0.84 26.95
CA LEU A 49 -27.46 0.69 27.32
C LEU A 49 -28.37 0.84 26.10
N GLN A 50 -29.63 0.42 26.26
CA GLN A 50 -30.70 0.65 25.28
C GLN A 50 -31.84 1.41 25.94
N TYR A 51 -32.20 2.57 25.40
CA TYR A 51 -33.33 3.37 25.89
C TYR A 51 -34.52 3.24 24.95
N ARG A 52 -35.68 2.94 25.55
CA ARG A 52 -36.98 2.92 24.92
C ARG A 52 -37.96 3.57 25.89
N ASN A 53 -38.70 4.59 25.46
CA ASN A 53 -39.84 5.06 26.22
C ASN A 53 -41.02 4.11 25.99
N LEU A 54 -41.15 3.04 26.79
CA LEU A 54 -42.15 1.98 26.53
C LEU A 54 -43.60 2.49 26.47
N LYS A 55 -43.89 3.64 27.08
CA LYS A 55 -45.21 4.28 27.01
C LYS A 55 -45.59 4.70 25.59
N THR A 56 -44.62 5.18 24.81
CA THR A 56 -44.79 5.64 23.43
C THR A 56 -44.33 4.60 22.41
N PHE A 57 -43.29 3.82 22.75
CA PHE A 57 -42.69 2.81 21.88
C PHE A 57 -43.59 1.58 21.67
N ILE A 58 -44.29 1.11 22.71
CA ILE A 58 -45.24 -0.01 22.58
C ILE A 58 -46.64 0.54 22.36
N HIS A 59 -47.17 0.29 21.16
CA HIS A 59 -48.53 0.70 20.79
C HIS A 59 -49.56 0.18 21.81
N PRO A 60 -50.57 0.99 22.21
CA PRO A 60 -51.51 0.64 23.28
C PRO A 60 -52.17 -0.74 23.14
N ASP A 61 -52.59 -1.12 21.94
CA ASP A 61 -53.23 -2.41 21.66
C ASP A 61 -52.37 -3.65 21.96
N TYR A 62 -51.05 -3.47 22.02
CA TYR A 62 -50.10 -4.57 22.22
C TYR A 62 -49.53 -4.62 23.62
N ARG A 63 -49.68 -3.58 24.45
CA ARG A 63 -49.00 -3.44 25.75
C ARG A 63 -49.13 -4.65 26.68
N ASP A 64 -50.31 -5.25 26.72
CA ASP A 64 -50.61 -6.38 27.61
C ASP A 64 -50.45 -7.75 26.94
N ARG A 65 -50.09 -7.79 25.64
CA ARG A 65 -49.89 -9.03 24.88
C ARG A 65 -48.66 -9.79 25.39
N GLN A 66 -48.78 -11.12 25.44
CA GLN A 66 -47.72 -12.03 25.93
C GLN A 66 -47.14 -12.91 24.81
N ASP A 67 -47.84 -13.00 23.69
CA ASP A 67 -47.51 -13.85 22.55
C ASP A 67 -46.50 -13.19 21.60
N ILE A 68 -46.29 -11.87 21.72
CA ILE A 68 -45.27 -11.15 20.96
C ILE A 68 -43.98 -11.09 21.76
N LYS A 69 -42.98 -11.85 21.32
CA LYS A 69 -41.69 -12.07 22.00
C LYS A 69 -41.08 -10.79 22.59
N TYR A 70 -40.90 -9.75 21.77
CA TYR A 70 -40.21 -8.54 22.20
C TYR A 70 -41.07 -7.59 23.04
N VAL A 71 -42.39 -7.55 22.82
CA VAL A 71 -43.31 -6.79 23.67
C VAL A 71 -43.28 -7.32 25.10
N LYS A 72 -43.40 -8.66 25.26
CA LYS A 72 -43.28 -9.31 26.56
C LYS A 72 -41.92 -9.04 27.19
N ARG A 73 -40.81 -9.25 26.45
CA ARG A 73 -39.45 -9.06 26.96
C ARG A 73 -39.23 -7.62 27.45
N PHE A 74 -39.60 -6.61 26.66
CA PHE A 74 -39.37 -5.21 27.02
C PHE A 74 -40.16 -4.82 28.26
N ARG A 75 -41.43 -5.22 28.37
CA ARG A 75 -42.22 -4.98 29.58
C ARG A 75 -41.64 -5.68 30.80
N ASP A 76 -41.28 -6.97 30.68
CA ASP A 76 -40.78 -7.77 31.80
C ASP A 76 -39.40 -7.31 32.30
N THR A 77 -38.68 -6.53 31.49
CA THR A 77 -37.35 -6.00 31.82
C THR A 77 -37.31 -4.48 31.90
N GLU A 78 -38.48 -3.82 31.98
CA GLU A 78 -38.58 -2.37 32.03
C GLU A 78 -37.84 -1.82 33.26
N LEU A 79 -37.05 -0.77 33.02
CA LEU A 79 -36.52 0.10 34.05
C LEU A 79 -37.04 1.51 33.75
N ASP A 80 -37.45 2.23 34.78
CA ASP A 80 -37.88 3.62 34.61
C ASP A 80 -36.68 4.56 34.35
N GLU A 81 -36.97 5.80 33.97
CA GLU A 81 -35.95 6.81 33.65
C GLU A 81 -34.96 7.04 34.81
N THR A 82 -35.43 6.99 36.06
CA THR A 82 -34.57 7.21 37.24
C THR A 82 -33.63 6.04 37.43
N GLN A 83 -34.13 4.82 37.30
CA GLN A 83 -33.31 3.61 37.37
C GLN A 83 -32.29 3.54 36.22
N LEU A 84 -32.68 3.96 35.00
CA LEU A 84 -31.80 4.04 33.85
C LEU A 84 -30.69 5.09 34.04
N LEU A 85 -31.00 6.23 34.67
CA LEU A 85 -30.01 7.24 35.07
C LEU A 85 -29.05 6.68 36.13
N GLU A 86 -29.55 5.92 37.11
CA GLU A 86 -28.70 5.27 38.11
C GLU A 86 -27.77 4.20 37.51
N LEU A 87 -28.21 3.46 36.48
CA LEU A 87 -27.33 2.56 35.74
C LEU A 87 -26.26 3.32 34.97
N LYS A 88 -26.62 4.44 34.34
CA LYS A 88 -25.65 5.32 33.68
C LYS A 88 -24.60 5.80 34.67
N GLN A 89 -25.01 6.27 35.85
CA GLN A 89 -24.06 6.70 36.89
C GLN A 89 -23.12 5.57 37.30
N ALA A 90 -23.61 4.33 37.40
CA ALA A 90 -22.76 3.17 37.72
C ALA A 90 -21.74 2.86 36.60
N ILE A 91 -22.08 3.12 35.33
CA ILE A 91 -21.14 3.02 34.20
C ILE A 91 -20.02 4.06 34.33
N ASP A 92 -20.39 5.31 34.62
CA ASP A 92 -19.44 6.41 34.80
C ASP A 92 -18.53 6.19 36.02
N ASP A 93 -19.10 5.75 37.15
CA ASP A 93 -18.37 5.46 38.39
C ASP A 93 -17.38 4.30 38.19
N ALA A 94 -17.71 3.37 37.30
CA ALA A 94 -16.80 2.30 36.88
C ALA A 94 -15.75 2.78 35.86
N GLY A 95 -15.78 4.03 35.41
CA GLY A 95 -14.78 4.61 34.50
C GLY A 95 -14.89 4.12 33.05
N PHE A 96 -16.04 3.56 32.66
CA PHE A 96 -16.31 3.21 31.27
C PHE A 96 -16.77 4.43 30.48
N ILE A 97 -16.50 4.44 29.17
CA ILE A 97 -17.19 5.34 28.25
C ILE A 97 -18.67 4.94 28.20
N SER A 98 -19.56 5.89 28.43
CA SER A 98 -21.00 5.63 28.42
C SER A 98 -21.56 5.71 27.00
N MET A 99 -22.17 4.62 26.53
CA MET A 99 -22.82 4.56 25.22
C MET A 99 -24.30 4.21 25.39
N CYS A 100 -25.18 4.79 24.57
CA CYS A 100 -26.59 4.41 24.59
C CYS A 100 -27.20 4.34 23.19
N THR A 101 -28.11 3.39 23.02
CA THR A 101 -28.90 3.20 21.80
C THR A 101 -30.34 3.69 22.05
N PRO A 102 -30.76 4.84 21.49
CA PRO A 102 -32.17 5.23 21.50
C PRO A 102 -32.94 4.45 20.43
N PHE A 103 -34.22 4.20 20.70
CA PHE A 103 -35.16 3.60 19.74
C PHE A 103 -36.37 4.51 19.45
N ASP A 104 -36.39 5.70 20.04
CA ASP A 104 -37.40 6.75 19.87
C ASP A 104 -36.78 8.12 20.20
N GLU A 105 -37.44 9.20 19.77
CA GLU A 105 -36.93 10.57 19.91
C GLU A 105 -36.84 11.03 21.38
N ASP A 106 -37.80 10.63 22.21
CA ASP A 106 -37.79 10.91 23.66
C ASP A 106 -36.54 10.30 24.31
N SER A 107 -36.15 9.09 23.88
CA SER A 107 -34.94 8.43 24.35
C SER A 107 -33.67 9.20 23.96
N VAL A 108 -33.65 9.91 22.82
CA VAL A 108 -32.52 10.81 22.47
C VAL A 108 -32.44 11.95 23.48
N ASP A 109 -33.56 12.57 23.85
CA ASP A 109 -33.60 13.63 24.86
C ASP A 109 -33.11 13.13 26.23
N TRP A 110 -33.48 11.90 26.60
CA TRP A 110 -33.04 11.28 27.85
C TRP A 110 -31.53 11.04 27.85
N ILE A 111 -30.99 10.54 26.75
CA ILE A 111 -29.54 10.28 26.61
C ILE A 111 -28.74 11.57 26.73
N GLU A 112 -29.19 12.66 26.11
CA GLU A 112 -28.54 13.97 26.22
C GLU A 112 -28.62 14.53 27.64
N ARG A 113 -29.79 14.45 28.28
CA ARG A 113 -29.97 14.90 29.68
C ARG A 113 -29.16 14.08 30.68
N HIS A 114 -29.04 12.77 30.46
CA HIS A 114 -28.24 11.87 31.31
C HIS A 114 -26.72 12.05 31.06
N GLY A 115 -26.35 12.74 29.98
CA GLY A 115 -24.96 13.07 29.67
C GLY A 115 -24.14 11.85 29.26
N PHE A 116 -24.65 11.04 28.32
CA PHE A 116 -23.86 9.96 27.72
C PHE A 116 -22.77 10.51 26.79
N ASP A 117 -21.72 9.71 26.58
CA ASP A 117 -20.59 10.09 25.73
C ASP A 117 -20.84 9.79 24.25
N ILE A 118 -21.55 8.70 23.93
CA ILE A 118 -21.74 8.21 22.55
C ILE A 118 -23.19 7.76 22.31
N LEU A 119 -23.73 8.14 21.14
CA LEU A 119 -25.00 7.63 20.62
C LEU A 119 -24.78 6.48 19.64
N LYS A 120 -25.46 5.35 19.88
CA LYS A 120 -25.48 4.20 18.99
C LYS A 120 -26.77 4.18 18.17
N ILE A 121 -26.67 3.97 16.87
CA ILE A 121 -27.81 3.65 16.01
C ILE A 121 -27.83 2.14 15.79
N ALA A 122 -28.93 1.49 16.17
CA ALA A 122 -29.15 0.06 15.94
C ALA A 122 -29.46 -0.22 14.46
N SER A 123 -29.14 -1.42 13.98
CA SER A 123 -29.41 -1.80 12.58
C SER A 123 -30.89 -1.69 12.21
N CYS A 124 -31.80 -2.01 13.13
CA CYS A 124 -33.24 -1.89 12.88
C CYS A 124 -33.75 -0.44 12.84
N SER A 125 -32.93 0.53 13.28
CA SER A 125 -33.21 1.96 13.22
C SER A 125 -32.36 2.68 12.18
N LEU A 126 -31.59 1.94 11.36
CA LEU A 126 -30.67 2.55 10.39
C LEU A 126 -31.41 3.37 9.33
N THR A 127 -32.63 3.00 8.98
CA THR A 127 -33.48 3.71 8.02
C THR A 127 -34.72 4.33 8.68
N ASP A 128 -34.66 4.52 10.00
CA ASP A 128 -35.66 5.26 10.78
C ASP A 128 -35.38 6.77 10.66
N TRP A 129 -35.74 7.35 9.51
CA TRP A 129 -35.38 8.73 9.17
C TRP A 129 -35.86 9.79 10.18
N PRO A 130 -37.07 9.72 10.78
CA PRO A 130 -37.45 10.63 11.86
C PRO A 130 -36.49 10.58 13.05
N LEU A 131 -36.13 9.39 13.50
CA LEU A 131 -35.16 9.21 14.58
C LEU A 131 -33.76 9.71 14.17
N LEU A 132 -33.32 9.44 12.93
CA LEU A 132 -32.04 9.94 12.42
C LEU A 132 -31.97 11.47 12.36
N GLU A 133 -33.07 12.14 11.98
CA GLU A 133 -33.16 13.61 12.01
C GLU A 133 -33.07 14.14 13.45
N ARG A 134 -33.69 13.47 14.42
CA ARG A 134 -33.53 13.83 15.83
C ARG A 134 -32.09 13.61 16.31
N ILE A 135 -31.48 12.48 15.99
CA ILE A 135 -30.08 12.17 16.34
C ILE A 135 -29.11 13.16 15.69
N ALA A 136 -29.38 13.60 14.45
CA ALA A 136 -28.57 14.58 13.75
C ALA A 136 -28.52 15.95 14.44
N GLN A 137 -29.48 16.27 15.31
CA GLN A 137 -29.45 17.49 16.12
C GLN A 137 -28.53 17.36 17.35
N SER A 138 -28.20 16.15 17.77
CA SER A 138 -27.31 15.89 18.89
C SER A 138 -25.86 16.25 18.58
N SER A 139 -25.11 16.76 19.56
CA SER A 139 -23.67 16.99 19.44
C SER A 139 -22.82 15.75 19.72
N LEU A 140 -23.45 14.64 20.14
CA LEU A 140 -22.73 13.44 20.53
C LEU A 140 -22.12 12.72 19.31
N PRO A 141 -20.92 12.13 19.45
CA PRO A 141 -20.37 11.18 18.50
C PRO A 141 -21.30 9.98 18.27
N LEU A 142 -21.26 9.43 17.06
CA LEU A 142 -22.21 8.45 16.56
C LEU A 142 -21.54 7.12 16.20
N VAL A 143 -22.22 6.02 16.50
CA VAL A 143 -21.83 4.68 16.04
C VAL A 143 -23.04 3.98 15.42
N MET A 144 -23.01 3.64 14.14
CA MET A 144 -24.14 2.97 13.46
C MET A 144 -23.84 1.50 13.14
N SER A 145 -24.84 0.63 13.23
CA SER A 145 -24.74 -0.79 12.84
C SER A 145 -25.52 -1.04 11.56
N THR A 146 -25.04 -1.97 10.73
CA THR A 146 -25.51 -2.11 9.34
C THR A 146 -26.10 -3.48 8.99
N ALA A 147 -26.53 -4.28 9.98
CA ALA A 147 -27.09 -5.60 9.72
C ALA A 147 -28.34 -5.50 8.83
N GLY A 148 -28.36 -6.26 7.74
CA GLY A 148 -29.50 -6.33 6.82
C GLY A 148 -29.69 -5.10 5.94
N ALA A 149 -28.81 -4.11 6.02
CA ALA A 149 -28.86 -2.92 5.18
C ALA A 149 -28.16 -3.15 3.85
N THR A 150 -28.74 -2.59 2.78
CA THR A 150 -28.07 -2.49 1.47
C THR A 150 -26.93 -1.47 1.53
N MET A 151 -25.96 -1.60 0.62
CA MET A 151 -24.87 -0.62 0.54
C MET A 151 -25.37 0.79 0.24
N GLU A 152 -26.44 0.93 -0.54
CA GLU A 152 -27.09 2.22 -0.82
C GLU A 152 -27.68 2.86 0.44
N GLU A 153 -28.37 2.10 1.29
CA GLU A 153 -28.89 2.60 2.56
C GLU A 153 -27.75 3.03 3.50
N ILE A 154 -26.67 2.24 3.58
CA ILE A 154 -25.48 2.59 4.37
C ILE A 154 -24.88 3.90 3.86
N GLU A 155 -24.69 4.04 2.56
CA GLU A 155 -24.16 5.26 1.94
C GLU A 155 -25.03 6.49 2.21
N ASN A 156 -26.35 6.37 2.06
CA ASN A 156 -27.27 7.46 2.30
C ASN A 156 -27.15 7.98 3.75
N VAL A 157 -27.07 7.07 4.73
CA VAL A 157 -26.94 7.44 6.15
C VAL A 157 -25.56 8.00 6.47
N VAL A 158 -24.50 7.40 5.93
CA VAL A 158 -23.13 7.90 6.11
C VAL A 158 -23.00 9.33 5.55
N GLN A 159 -23.44 9.56 4.31
CA GLN A 159 -23.40 10.89 3.69
C GLN A 159 -24.28 11.90 4.44
N PHE A 160 -25.45 11.49 4.90
CA PHE A 160 -26.35 12.32 5.71
C PHE A 160 -25.64 12.89 6.96
N PHE A 161 -24.86 12.07 7.66
CA PHE A 161 -24.13 12.49 8.86
C PHE A 161 -22.81 13.22 8.54
N LEU A 162 -22.07 12.78 7.52
CA LEU A 162 -20.82 13.43 7.11
C LEU A 162 -21.04 14.85 6.59
N HIS A 163 -22.10 15.09 5.80
CA HIS A 163 -22.47 16.44 5.35
C HIS A 163 -22.83 17.40 6.50
N ARG A 164 -23.18 16.84 7.66
CA ARG A 164 -23.46 17.59 8.90
C ARG A 164 -22.26 17.61 9.85
N HIS A 165 -21.08 17.20 9.37
CA HIS A 165 -19.83 17.16 10.12
C HIS A 165 -19.92 16.35 11.43
N LYS A 166 -20.74 15.29 11.46
CA LYS A 166 -20.81 14.40 12.61
C LYS A 166 -19.60 13.49 12.66
N GLN A 167 -19.13 13.21 13.88
CA GLN A 167 -18.15 12.15 14.13
C GLN A 167 -18.90 10.82 14.11
N LEU A 168 -18.58 9.96 13.15
CA LEU A 168 -19.30 8.72 12.88
C LEU A 168 -18.34 7.53 12.84
N ALA A 169 -18.77 6.40 13.40
CA ALA A 169 -18.23 5.08 13.13
C ALA A 169 -19.31 4.15 12.56
N VAL A 170 -18.91 3.21 11.70
CA VAL A 170 -19.79 2.23 11.04
C VAL A 170 -19.38 0.83 11.45
N MET A 171 -20.34 0.04 11.92
CA MET A 171 -20.12 -1.32 12.43
C MET A 171 -20.67 -2.34 11.44
N HIS A 172 -19.80 -3.22 10.94
CA HIS A 172 -20.25 -4.48 10.36
C HIS A 172 -20.93 -5.33 11.45
N CYS A 173 -22.08 -5.92 11.14
CA CYS A 173 -22.77 -6.87 12.00
C CYS A 173 -23.79 -7.69 11.20
N VAL A 174 -24.21 -8.81 11.76
CA VAL A 174 -25.20 -9.71 11.16
C VAL A 174 -26.40 -9.85 12.10
N GLY A 175 -27.62 -9.74 11.57
CA GLY A 175 -28.85 -9.70 12.35
C GLY A 175 -29.39 -11.07 12.77
N GLU A 176 -28.51 -12.05 13.03
CA GLU A 176 -28.85 -13.42 13.43
C GLU A 176 -28.38 -13.67 14.87
N TYR A 177 -29.24 -14.25 15.73
CA TYR A 177 -29.02 -14.30 17.19
C TYR A 177 -29.21 -15.73 17.74
N PRO A 178 -28.14 -16.54 17.92
CA PRO A 178 -26.75 -16.23 17.58
C PRO A 178 -26.46 -16.35 16.08
N THR A 179 -25.43 -15.66 15.60
CA THR A 179 -24.97 -15.74 14.21
C THR A 179 -24.07 -16.98 14.03
N PRO A 180 -24.40 -17.92 13.14
CA PRO A 180 -23.52 -19.05 12.82
C PRO A 180 -22.17 -18.59 12.28
N ARG A 181 -21.09 -19.31 12.61
CA ARG A 181 -19.71 -18.95 12.22
C ARG A 181 -19.54 -18.67 10.72
N GLN A 182 -20.16 -19.48 9.86
CA GLN A 182 -20.12 -19.31 8.40
C GLN A 182 -20.87 -18.06 7.90
N ASN A 183 -21.75 -17.49 8.71
CA ASN A 183 -22.55 -16.31 8.38
C ASN A 183 -21.94 -15.01 8.93
N LEU A 184 -20.80 -15.04 9.64
CA LEU A 184 -20.20 -13.83 10.21
C LEU A 184 -19.75 -12.81 9.16
N GLN A 185 -19.43 -13.26 7.94
CA GLN A 185 -19.15 -12.39 6.79
C GLN A 185 -18.11 -11.29 7.06
N LEU A 186 -17.03 -11.59 7.79
CA LEU A 186 -16.08 -10.57 8.27
C LEU A 186 -15.41 -9.74 7.16
N GLY A 187 -15.32 -10.27 5.92
CA GLY A 187 -14.80 -9.52 4.76
C GLY A 187 -15.55 -8.20 4.48
N GLN A 188 -16.76 -8.03 5.02
CA GLN A 188 -17.50 -6.77 4.96
C GLN A 188 -16.78 -5.63 5.70
N ILE A 189 -15.94 -5.92 6.71
CA ILE A 189 -15.11 -4.90 7.39
C ILE A 189 -14.16 -4.23 6.38
N SER A 190 -13.45 -5.03 5.58
CA SER A 190 -12.55 -4.50 4.54
C SER A 190 -13.32 -3.73 3.46
N LEU A 191 -14.51 -4.21 3.07
CA LEU A 191 -15.37 -3.51 2.11
C LEU A 191 -15.78 -2.13 2.63
N LEU A 192 -16.26 -2.04 3.87
CA LEU A 192 -16.67 -0.77 4.49
C LEU A 192 -15.48 0.19 4.62
N LYS A 193 -14.29 -0.30 4.96
CA LYS A 193 -13.07 0.53 5.03
C LYS A 193 -12.66 1.10 3.67
N GLN A 194 -12.78 0.30 2.61
CA GLN A 194 -12.51 0.77 1.25
C GLN A 194 -13.55 1.78 0.79
N ARG A 195 -14.82 1.58 1.18
CA ARG A 195 -15.92 2.45 0.77
C ARG A 195 -15.92 3.80 1.51
N PHE A 196 -15.52 3.80 2.79
CA PHE A 196 -15.55 4.98 3.67
C PHE A 196 -14.19 5.16 4.37
N PRO A 197 -13.11 5.51 3.64
CA PRO A 197 -11.75 5.60 4.19
C PRO A 197 -11.59 6.64 5.32
N GLU A 198 -12.45 7.65 5.37
CA GLU A 198 -12.48 8.68 6.41
C GLU A 198 -13.31 8.31 7.64
N VAL A 199 -14.05 7.20 7.60
CA VAL A 199 -14.96 6.75 8.66
C VAL A 199 -14.34 5.59 9.42
N THR A 200 -14.40 5.63 10.75
CA THR A 200 -13.94 4.49 11.55
C THR A 200 -14.85 3.28 11.32
N VAL A 201 -14.27 2.13 11.01
CA VAL A 201 -15.01 0.88 10.84
C VAL A 201 -14.79 -0.03 12.05
N GLY A 202 -15.86 -0.68 12.50
CA GLY A 202 -15.85 -1.64 13.60
C GLY A 202 -16.65 -2.91 13.31
N TYR A 203 -16.74 -3.77 14.32
CA TYR A 203 -17.40 -5.06 14.29
C TYR A 203 -18.30 -5.25 15.52
N SER A 204 -19.61 -5.34 15.30
CA SER A 204 -20.60 -5.67 16.33
C SER A 204 -21.07 -7.10 16.08
N THR A 205 -21.00 -7.95 17.11
CA THR A 205 -21.22 -9.40 16.94
C THR A 205 -22.36 -9.94 17.79
N HIS A 206 -23.02 -10.95 17.22
CA HIS A 206 -24.00 -11.81 17.87
C HIS A 206 -23.59 -13.29 17.75
N GLU A 207 -22.30 -13.55 17.54
CA GLU A 207 -21.72 -14.90 17.49
C GLU A 207 -21.92 -15.68 18.80
N ASP A 208 -21.64 -16.99 18.74
CA ASP A 208 -21.56 -17.81 19.96
C ASP A 208 -20.57 -17.18 20.97
N PRO A 209 -20.92 -17.05 22.26
CA PRO A 209 -20.05 -16.43 23.25
C PRO A 209 -18.65 -17.03 23.38
N ASN A 210 -18.46 -18.30 23.00
CA ASN A 210 -17.17 -18.99 23.02
C ASN A 210 -16.36 -18.80 21.72
N GLU A 211 -16.96 -18.22 20.68
CA GLU A 211 -16.24 -17.85 19.46
C GLU A 211 -15.34 -16.64 19.74
N THR A 212 -14.05 -16.80 19.46
CA THR A 212 -12.99 -15.82 19.75
C THR A 212 -12.07 -15.59 18.55
N GLU A 213 -12.13 -16.40 17.50
CA GLU A 213 -11.35 -16.19 16.28
C GLU A 213 -11.90 -15.01 15.49
N ALA A 214 -13.21 -14.79 15.52
CA ALA A 214 -13.87 -13.72 14.78
C ALA A 214 -13.36 -12.33 15.13
N VAL A 215 -13.17 -12.03 16.43
CA VAL A 215 -12.60 -10.73 16.86
C VAL A 215 -11.14 -10.58 16.44
N LYS A 216 -10.35 -11.65 16.49
CA LYS A 216 -8.95 -11.66 16.03
C LYS A 216 -8.87 -11.39 14.52
N MET A 217 -9.76 -11.98 13.73
CA MET A 217 -9.89 -11.69 12.30
C MET A 217 -10.37 -10.26 12.04
N ALA A 218 -11.34 -9.75 12.82
CA ALA A 218 -11.82 -8.38 12.70
C ALA A 218 -10.72 -7.35 13.00
N VAL A 219 -9.89 -7.60 14.03
CA VAL A 219 -8.67 -6.82 14.31
C VAL A 219 -7.72 -6.86 13.11
N ALA A 220 -7.45 -8.03 12.53
CA ALA A 220 -6.58 -8.16 11.36
C ALA A 220 -7.13 -7.47 10.09
N MET A 221 -8.45 -7.35 9.95
CA MET A 221 -9.10 -6.54 8.91
C MET A 221 -9.07 -5.03 9.22
N GLY A 222 -8.56 -4.68 10.41
CA GLY A 222 -8.34 -3.33 10.88
C GLY A 222 -9.61 -2.63 11.33
N ALA A 223 -10.58 -3.38 11.87
CA ALA A 223 -11.63 -2.82 12.73
C ALA A 223 -10.99 -2.12 13.95
N GLN A 224 -11.56 -1.00 14.38
CA GLN A 224 -11.07 -0.25 15.55
C GLN A 224 -12.03 -0.32 16.74
N LEU A 225 -13.31 -0.57 16.47
CA LEU A 225 -14.40 -0.63 17.44
C LEU A 225 -15.01 -2.04 17.44
N PHE A 226 -15.24 -2.61 18.61
CA PHE A 226 -15.75 -3.97 18.77
C PHE A 226 -16.92 -3.99 19.75
N GLU A 227 -18.01 -4.68 19.45
CA GLU A 227 -19.18 -4.73 20.34
C GLU A 227 -19.65 -6.18 20.54
N LYS A 228 -19.85 -6.59 21.80
CA LYS A 228 -20.40 -7.90 22.15
C LYS A 228 -21.41 -7.76 23.30
N HIS A 229 -22.50 -8.52 23.24
CA HIS A 229 -23.47 -8.58 24.33
C HIS A 229 -22.88 -9.24 25.58
N VAL A 230 -23.17 -8.69 26.76
CA VAL A 230 -22.64 -9.18 28.03
C VAL A 230 -23.70 -9.32 29.11
N GLY A 231 -23.44 -10.16 30.11
CA GLY A 231 -24.28 -10.26 31.30
C GLY A 231 -23.73 -11.24 32.33
N VAL A 232 -24.50 -11.48 33.40
CA VAL A 232 -24.19 -12.45 34.45
C VAL A 232 -25.43 -13.29 34.74
N GLY A 233 -25.25 -14.57 35.07
CA GLY A 233 -26.36 -15.46 35.43
C GLY A 233 -26.97 -16.14 34.20
N GLU A 234 -28.30 -16.21 34.12
CA GLU A 234 -29.00 -16.78 32.97
C GLU A 234 -28.92 -15.83 31.77
N LEU A 235 -28.26 -16.30 30.70
CA LEU A 235 -27.98 -15.51 29.51
C LEU A 235 -28.63 -16.11 28.27
N ASN A 236 -28.92 -15.24 27.31
CA ASN A 236 -29.29 -15.67 25.97
C ASN A 236 -28.06 -16.25 25.22
N ALA A 237 -28.32 -16.96 24.12
CA ALA A 237 -27.31 -17.72 23.38
C ALA A 237 -26.22 -16.88 22.67
N TYR A 238 -26.25 -15.54 22.76
CA TYR A 238 -25.30 -14.62 22.12
C TYR A 238 -24.69 -13.62 23.10
N SER A 239 -24.96 -13.74 24.41
CA SER A 239 -24.36 -12.88 25.44
C SER A 239 -23.23 -13.60 26.16
N ALA A 240 -22.11 -12.93 26.34
CA ALA A 240 -20.94 -13.46 27.02
C ALA A 240 -20.97 -13.14 28.52
N ASN A 241 -20.60 -14.13 29.33
CA ASN A 241 -20.30 -13.95 30.74
C ASN A 241 -18.88 -13.37 30.94
N PRO A 242 -18.46 -12.99 32.16
CA PRO A 242 -17.14 -12.41 32.42
C PRO A 242 -15.95 -13.26 31.91
N GLU A 243 -16.01 -14.58 32.06
CA GLU A 243 -14.93 -15.47 31.59
C GLU A 243 -14.85 -15.48 30.06
N GLN A 244 -16.00 -15.53 29.38
CA GLN A 244 -16.04 -15.49 27.92
C GLN A 244 -15.58 -14.14 27.36
N VAL A 245 -15.90 -13.03 28.05
CA VAL A 245 -15.36 -11.70 27.71
C VAL A 245 -13.84 -11.68 27.88
N ARG A 246 -13.29 -12.27 28.94
CA ARG A 246 -11.83 -12.40 29.12
C ARG A 246 -11.18 -13.12 27.94
N GLN A 247 -11.73 -14.26 27.51
CA GLN A 247 -11.20 -15.00 26.35
C GLN A 247 -11.29 -14.19 25.05
N TRP A 248 -12.37 -13.44 24.87
CA TRP A 248 -12.55 -12.56 23.72
C TRP A 248 -11.50 -11.43 23.68
N LEU A 249 -11.21 -10.79 24.82
CA LEU A 249 -10.20 -9.73 24.93
C LEU A 249 -8.77 -10.27 24.79
N LEU A 250 -8.47 -11.46 25.34
CA LEU A 250 -7.19 -12.14 25.14
C LEU A 250 -6.93 -12.40 23.65
N SER A 251 -7.92 -12.92 22.92
CA SER A 251 -7.79 -13.17 21.49
C SER A 251 -7.52 -11.89 20.69
N ALA A 252 -8.15 -10.77 21.06
CA ALA A 252 -7.87 -9.48 20.45
C ALA A 252 -6.46 -8.95 20.78
N GLN A 253 -6.00 -9.12 22.03
CA GLN A 253 -4.64 -8.72 22.43
C GLN A 253 -3.57 -9.52 21.68
N GLU A 254 -3.76 -10.83 21.53
CA GLU A 254 -2.90 -11.68 20.71
C GLU A 254 -2.88 -11.22 19.25
N ALA A 255 -4.04 -10.81 18.70
CA ALA A 255 -4.13 -10.30 17.34
C ALA A 255 -3.25 -9.06 17.15
N TYR A 256 -3.34 -8.07 18.05
CA TYR A 256 -2.48 -6.89 18.00
C TYR A 256 -1.00 -7.23 18.16
N ALA A 257 -0.65 -8.19 19.03
CA ALA A 257 0.73 -8.64 19.17
C ALA A 257 1.27 -9.31 17.91
N MET A 258 0.44 -10.11 17.21
CA MET A 258 0.81 -10.77 15.95
C MET A 258 0.90 -9.81 14.76
N LEU A 259 0.06 -8.78 14.71
CA LEU A 259 0.12 -7.75 13.66
C LEU A 259 1.42 -6.96 13.73
N GLY A 260 1.89 -6.62 14.93
CA GLY A 260 3.18 -5.96 15.14
C GLY A 260 3.21 -4.53 14.58
N LEU A 261 4.19 -4.24 13.72
CA LEU A 261 4.40 -2.90 13.16
C LEU A 261 3.39 -2.62 12.03
N GLU A 262 2.79 -1.42 12.07
CA GLU A 262 1.89 -0.91 11.03
C GLU A 262 2.48 0.38 10.43
N GLY A 263 2.33 0.56 9.12
CA GLY A 263 2.78 1.78 8.41
C GLY A 263 4.28 1.85 8.11
N GLU A 264 5.09 0.91 8.60
CA GLU A 264 6.52 0.85 8.36
C GLU A 264 7.02 -0.58 8.12
N ARG A 265 8.27 -0.70 7.64
CA ARG A 265 8.90 -2.00 7.38
C ARG A 265 9.65 -2.48 8.62
N VAL A 266 9.51 -3.78 8.92
CA VAL A 266 10.30 -4.45 9.97
C VAL A 266 11.81 -4.22 9.77
N ALA A 267 12.52 -3.98 10.87
CA ALA A 267 13.96 -3.83 10.87
C ALA A 267 14.62 -5.15 10.46
N VAL A 268 15.69 -5.05 9.66
CA VAL A 268 16.49 -6.20 9.26
C VAL A 268 17.32 -6.66 10.46
N THR A 269 17.22 -7.94 10.81
CA THR A 269 17.98 -8.50 11.95
C THR A 269 19.31 -9.09 11.49
N GLU A 270 20.33 -9.07 12.36
CA GLU A 270 21.63 -9.72 12.10
C GLU A 270 21.48 -11.23 11.85
N THR A 271 20.56 -11.88 12.57
CA THR A 271 20.25 -13.30 12.40
C THR A 271 19.67 -13.61 11.02
N GLU A 272 18.73 -12.79 10.56
CA GLU A 272 18.15 -12.92 9.22
C GLU A 272 19.20 -12.68 8.13
N LEU A 273 20.02 -11.63 8.26
CA LEU A 273 21.13 -11.36 7.34
C LEU A 273 22.12 -12.52 7.27
N THR A 274 22.52 -13.05 8.43
CA THR A 274 23.47 -14.16 8.51
C THR A 274 22.89 -15.41 7.84
N THR A 275 21.63 -15.73 8.14
CA THR A 275 20.92 -16.88 7.56
C THR A 275 20.81 -16.74 6.05
N LEU A 276 20.34 -15.59 5.56
CA LEU A 276 20.19 -15.34 4.13
C LEU A 276 21.54 -15.33 3.41
N ASN A 277 22.58 -14.72 3.99
CA ASN A 277 23.91 -14.71 3.38
C ASN A 277 24.46 -16.13 3.22
N SER A 278 24.23 -17.04 4.17
CA SER A 278 24.65 -18.45 4.04
C SER A 278 24.01 -19.18 2.86
N LEU A 279 22.84 -18.71 2.40
CA LEU A 279 22.09 -19.28 1.27
C LEU A 279 22.28 -18.51 -0.05
N ARG A 280 22.87 -17.31 -0.01
CA ARG A 280 23.17 -16.51 -1.21
C ARG A 280 24.36 -17.11 -1.94
N ARG A 281 24.28 -17.14 -3.28
CA ARG A 281 25.43 -17.49 -4.11
C ARG A 281 26.48 -16.38 -4.00
N ALA A 282 27.71 -16.79 -3.76
CA ALA A 282 28.88 -15.95 -3.75
C ALA A 282 29.66 -16.05 -5.06
N VAL A 283 30.49 -15.05 -5.33
CA VAL A 283 31.29 -14.95 -6.55
C VAL A 283 32.67 -15.58 -6.31
N PHE A 284 33.04 -16.53 -7.17
CA PHE A 284 34.33 -17.22 -7.15
C PHE A 284 35.06 -17.04 -8.49
N ALA A 285 36.37 -16.91 -8.45
CA ALA A 285 37.18 -16.74 -9.65
C ALA A 285 37.17 -18.05 -10.46
N LYS A 286 36.87 -17.98 -11.75
CA LYS A 286 36.87 -19.15 -12.63
C LYS A 286 38.27 -19.53 -13.11
N GLN A 287 39.19 -18.56 -13.07
CA GLN A 287 40.57 -18.65 -13.53
C GLN A 287 41.46 -17.73 -12.69
N ASP A 288 42.78 -17.79 -12.88
CA ASP A 288 43.70 -16.83 -12.26
C ASP A 288 43.46 -15.42 -12.83
N LEU A 289 43.28 -14.44 -11.94
CA LEU A 289 43.01 -13.04 -12.26
C LEU A 289 44.15 -12.15 -11.75
N THR A 290 44.52 -11.13 -12.53
CA THR A 290 45.59 -10.18 -12.18
C THR A 290 45.01 -8.88 -11.64
N ALA A 291 45.80 -8.15 -10.84
CA ALA A 291 45.45 -6.79 -10.42
C ALA A 291 45.27 -5.86 -11.63
N GLY A 292 44.41 -4.85 -11.50
CA GLY A 292 43.97 -3.92 -12.55
C GLY A 292 42.97 -4.51 -13.54
N LYS A 293 42.56 -5.78 -13.38
CA LYS A 293 41.62 -6.40 -14.30
C LYS A 293 40.18 -6.00 -13.97
N ALA A 294 39.47 -5.47 -14.96
CA ALA A 294 38.02 -5.33 -14.95
C ALA A 294 37.33 -6.71 -15.02
N LEU A 295 36.58 -7.09 -13.98
CA LEU A 295 35.87 -8.37 -13.96
C LEU A 295 34.84 -8.45 -15.09
N GLN A 296 34.88 -9.56 -15.84
CA GLN A 296 33.87 -9.92 -16.83
C GLN A 296 33.10 -11.18 -16.40
N THR A 297 32.00 -11.50 -17.07
CA THR A 297 31.13 -12.63 -16.69
C THR A 297 31.84 -13.98 -16.84
N GLU A 298 32.76 -14.07 -17.79
CA GLU A 298 33.63 -15.22 -18.04
C GLU A 298 34.72 -15.44 -16.99
N ASP A 299 35.02 -14.42 -16.18
CA ASP A 299 36.08 -14.48 -15.16
C ASP A 299 35.63 -15.14 -13.86
N PHE A 300 34.33 -15.28 -13.62
CA PHE A 300 33.79 -15.82 -12.38
C PHE A 300 32.68 -16.84 -12.59
N TYR A 301 32.35 -17.56 -11.51
CA TYR A 301 31.15 -18.36 -11.40
C TYR A 301 30.47 -18.11 -10.05
N LEU A 302 29.21 -18.53 -9.93
CA LEU A 302 28.36 -18.27 -8.75
C LEU A 302 28.07 -19.58 -8.03
N ALA A 303 28.45 -19.70 -6.75
CA ALA A 303 28.27 -20.92 -5.96
C ALA A 303 28.01 -20.62 -4.48
N ILE A 304 27.58 -21.63 -3.70
CA ILE A 304 27.50 -21.57 -2.23
C ILE A 304 28.61 -22.46 -1.63
N PRO A 305 29.04 -22.25 -0.37
CA PRO A 305 28.61 -21.20 0.57
C PRO A 305 29.23 -19.82 0.26
N SER A 306 28.69 -18.78 0.88
CA SER A 306 29.35 -17.47 0.96
C SER A 306 30.12 -17.31 2.27
N GLN A 307 31.02 -16.34 2.32
CA GLN A 307 31.69 -15.91 3.56
C GLN A 307 31.58 -14.40 3.78
N PRO A 308 31.73 -13.90 5.03
CA PRO A 308 31.72 -12.47 5.31
C PRO A 308 32.71 -11.70 4.43
N GLY A 309 32.26 -10.58 3.87
CA GLY A 309 33.08 -9.73 2.99
C GLY A 309 33.27 -10.26 1.57
N GLN A 310 32.71 -11.42 1.20
CA GLN A 310 32.71 -11.91 -0.18
C GLN A 310 31.67 -11.16 -1.03
N LEU A 311 32.04 -10.85 -2.27
CA LEU A 311 31.11 -10.37 -3.27
C LEU A 311 30.03 -11.43 -3.53
N LEU A 312 28.76 -11.03 -3.43
CA LEU A 312 27.63 -11.93 -3.66
C LEU A 312 27.03 -11.70 -5.05
N ALA A 313 26.30 -12.70 -5.55
CA ALA A 313 25.52 -12.56 -6.77
C ALA A 313 24.52 -11.39 -6.69
N ASN A 314 24.01 -11.09 -5.49
CA ASN A 314 23.10 -9.98 -5.20
C ASN A 314 23.77 -8.60 -5.31
N ASP A 315 25.10 -8.54 -5.24
CA ASP A 315 25.85 -7.29 -5.40
C ASP A 315 26.17 -6.99 -6.87
N LEU A 316 26.11 -8.01 -7.73
CA LEU A 316 26.32 -7.87 -9.17
C LEU A 316 25.18 -7.08 -9.81
N SER A 317 25.52 -6.20 -10.73
CA SER A 317 24.55 -5.42 -11.49
C SER A 317 25.17 -4.99 -12.81
N LYS A 318 24.35 -4.82 -13.84
CA LYS A 318 24.81 -4.20 -15.10
C LYS A 318 25.30 -2.76 -14.93
N TYR A 319 24.95 -2.12 -13.81
CA TYR A 319 25.40 -0.76 -13.46
C TYR A 319 26.65 -0.74 -12.58
N LYS A 320 27.03 -1.88 -11.99
CA LYS A 320 28.20 -1.97 -11.13
C LYS A 320 29.36 -2.57 -11.88
N GLN A 321 30.47 -1.86 -11.87
CA GLN A 321 31.73 -2.28 -12.47
C GLN A 321 32.68 -2.64 -11.33
N PHE A 322 33.43 -3.72 -11.52
CA PHE A 322 34.35 -4.24 -10.52
C PHE A 322 35.74 -4.35 -11.13
N GLU A 323 36.73 -3.76 -10.47
CA GLU A 323 38.14 -3.84 -10.85
C GLU A 323 38.96 -4.43 -9.70
N LEU A 324 39.85 -5.37 -10.03
CA LEU A 324 40.67 -6.05 -9.04
C LEU A 324 41.83 -5.18 -8.57
N LYS A 325 41.93 -4.96 -7.27
CA LYS A 325 43.09 -4.30 -6.62
C LYS A 325 44.26 -5.27 -6.41
N ALA A 326 43.98 -6.56 -6.37
CA ALA A 326 44.96 -7.62 -6.13
C ALA A 326 44.69 -8.83 -7.05
N ALA A 327 45.71 -9.66 -7.25
CA ALA A 327 45.54 -10.92 -7.97
C ALA A 327 44.73 -11.94 -7.13
N VAL A 328 43.91 -12.77 -7.80
CA VAL A 328 43.05 -13.80 -7.19
C VAL A 328 43.23 -15.11 -7.97
N LYS A 329 43.38 -16.24 -7.29
CA LYS A 329 43.58 -17.54 -7.96
C LYS A 329 42.26 -18.20 -8.36
N ALA A 330 42.33 -19.11 -9.32
CA ALA A 330 41.17 -19.91 -9.71
C ALA A 330 40.53 -20.61 -8.48
N ASN A 331 39.20 -20.61 -8.42
CA ASN A 331 38.32 -21.09 -7.34
C ASN A 331 38.41 -20.32 -6.01
N GLU A 332 39.18 -19.25 -5.92
CA GLU A 332 39.17 -18.40 -4.72
C GLU A 332 37.95 -17.47 -4.69
N PRO A 333 37.47 -17.11 -3.48
CA PRO A 333 36.38 -16.16 -3.30
C PRO A 333 36.83 -14.74 -3.69
N LEU A 334 35.98 -14.00 -4.40
CA LEU A 334 36.21 -12.57 -4.64
C LEU A 334 35.76 -11.77 -3.43
N LEU A 335 36.70 -11.12 -2.73
CA LEU A 335 36.38 -10.29 -1.56
C LEU A 335 36.14 -8.83 -1.96
N LEU A 336 35.18 -8.18 -1.30
CA LEU A 336 34.85 -6.76 -1.54
C LEU A 336 36.06 -5.83 -1.32
N GLU A 337 36.92 -6.13 -0.33
CA GLU A 337 38.14 -5.35 -0.07
C GLU A 337 39.17 -5.42 -1.21
N GLN A 338 39.14 -6.49 -2.01
CA GLN A 338 40.00 -6.70 -3.17
C GLN A 338 39.47 -5.99 -4.42
N LEU A 339 38.32 -5.31 -4.31
CA LEU A 339 37.62 -4.72 -5.44
C LEU A 339 37.55 -3.20 -5.31
N GLU A 340 37.75 -2.52 -6.42
CA GLU A 340 37.23 -1.18 -6.66
C GLU A 340 35.87 -1.32 -7.35
N ILE A 341 34.85 -0.67 -6.79
CA ILE A 341 33.46 -0.80 -7.24
C ILE A 341 32.98 0.56 -7.70
N THR A 342 32.61 0.66 -8.97
CA THR A 342 32.00 1.86 -9.55
C THR A 342 30.52 1.57 -9.83
N ASP A 343 29.62 2.29 -9.16
CA ASP A 343 28.19 2.21 -9.45
C ASP A 343 27.79 3.36 -10.39
N THR A 344 27.24 2.99 -11.55
CA THR A 344 26.87 3.92 -12.60
C THR A 344 25.36 4.17 -12.68
N ARG A 345 24.58 3.59 -11.78
CA ARG A 345 23.11 3.62 -11.82
C ARG A 345 22.55 5.03 -11.89
N ASP A 346 23.05 5.93 -11.04
CA ASP A 346 22.53 7.29 -10.95
C ASP A 346 22.84 8.09 -12.21
N MET A 347 24.05 7.93 -12.77
CA MET A 347 24.44 8.55 -14.04
C MET A 347 23.58 8.05 -15.21
N VAL A 348 23.31 6.74 -15.25
CA VAL A 348 22.42 6.15 -16.26
C VAL A 348 20.99 6.66 -16.10
N SER A 349 20.47 6.74 -14.87
CA SER A 349 19.13 7.26 -14.57
C SER A 349 18.99 8.72 -15.00
N ALA A 350 19.96 9.57 -14.63
CA ALA A 350 19.99 10.98 -15.01
C ALA A 350 20.03 11.18 -16.54
N SER A 351 20.85 10.37 -17.23
CA SER A 351 20.95 10.38 -18.69
C SER A 351 19.62 10.00 -19.35
N LEU A 352 18.98 8.93 -18.88
CA LEU A 352 17.70 8.46 -19.42
C LEU A 352 16.57 9.46 -19.15
N SER A 353 16.57 10.13 -18.00
CA SER A 353 15.60 11.19 -17.71
C SER A 353 15.63 12.29 -18.77
N LYS A 354 16.83 12.78 -19.13
CA LYS A 354 17.02 13.80 -20.18
C LYS A 354 16.60 13.30 -21.57
N VAL A 355 16.94 12.05 -21.90
CA VAL A 355 16.54 11.41 -23.16
C VAL A 355 15.02 11.29 -23.26
N CYS A 356 14.37 10.84 -22.19
CA CYS A 356 12.91 10.69 -22.15
C CYS A 356 12.20 12.05 -22.19
N ALA A 357 12.79 13.09 -21.60
CA ALA A 357 12.28 14.46 -21.72
C ALA A 357 12.29 14.92 -23.20
N LEU A 358 13.41 14.75 -23.92
CA LEU A 358 13.46 15.10 -25.35
C LEU A 358 12.45 14.31 -26.18
N LEU A 359 12.34 13.00 -25.98
CA LEU A 359 11.37 12.16 -26.68
C LEU A 359 9.93 12.62 -26.43
N ARG A 360 9.60 12.95 -25.17
CA ARG A 360 8.28 13.44 -24.78
C ARG A 360 7.98 14.81 -25.39
N ASP A 361 8.92 15.74 -25.31
CA ASP A 361 8.74 17.11 -25.83
C ASP A 361 8.57 17.12 -27.35
N ALA A 362 9.24 16.19 -28.04
CA ALA A 362 9.08 15.96 -29.47
C ALA A 362 7.84 15.13 -29.85
N GLY A 363 7.08 14.61 -28.89
CA GLY A 363 5.92 13.75 -29.15
C GLY A 363 6.26 12.40 -29.79
N ILE A 364 7.46 11.88 -29.58
CA ILE A 364 7.94 10.62 -30.16
C ILE A 364 7.58 9.45 -29.25
N ALA A 365 6.74 8.55 -29.77
CA ALA A 365 6.41 7.31 -29.08
C ALA A 365 7.46 6.22 -29.38
N ILE A 366 7.82 5.47 -28.34
CA ILE A 366 8.71 4.30 -28.41
C ILE A 366 7.94 3.08 -27.92
N ALA A 367 8.08 1.95 -28.64
CA ALA A 367 7.44 0.71 -28.24
C ALA A 367 8.02 0.17 -26.93
N ASP A 368 7.18 -0.38 -26.04
CA ASP A 368 7.64 -1.01 -24.81
C ASP A 368 8.46 -2.26 -25.10
N GLY A 369 9.55 -2.47 -24.38
CA GLY A 369 10.36 -3.69 -24.46
C GLY A 369 11.43 -3.69 -25.56
N VAL A 370 11.60 -2.60 -26.31
CA VAL A 370 12.65 -2.52 -27.33
C VAL A 370 14.04 -2.36 -26.71
N ASN A 371 15.07 -2.82 -27.41
CA ASN A 371 16.44 -2.62 -26.95
C ASN A 371 16.80 -1.13 -27.00
N CYS A 372 17.42 -0.65 -25.93
CA CYS A 372 17.91 0.70 -25.83
C CYS A 372 19.35 0.66 -25.33
N GLN A 373 20.20 1.52 -25.87
CA GLN A 373 21.61 1.57 -25.56
C GLN A 373 22.02 3.02 -25.31
N LEU A 374 22.61 3.29 -24.15
CA LEU A 374 23.44 4.49 -24.00
C LEU A 374 24.82 4.14 -24.54
N SER A 375 25.18 4.70 -25.70
CA SER A 375 26.53 4.61 -26.25
C SER A 375 27.36 5.75 -25.67
N HIS A 376 28.39 5.44 -24.92
CA HIS A 376 29.28 6.39 -24.23
C HIS A 376 30.74 5.98 -24.47
N HIS A 377 31.30 6.45 -25.57
CA HIS A 377 32.56 5.93 -26.12
C HIS A 377 33.74 6.08 -25.16
N TYR A 378 33.71 7.12 -24.33
CA TYR A 378 34.76 7.50 -23.39
C TYR A 378 34.36 7.32 -21.92
N GLY A 379 33.28 6.58 -21.63
CA GLY A 379 32.75 6.37 -20.27
C GLY A 379 31.43 7.10 -20.03
N ILE A 380 30.60 6.55 -19.14
CA ILE A 380 29.24 7.03 -18.85
C ILE A 380 29.25 8.45 -18.29
N GLU A 381 30.32 8.84 -17.59
CA GLU A 381 30.57 10.18 -17.07
C GLU A 381 30.70 11.24 -18.18
N LYS A 382 31.09 10.83 -19.39
CA LYS A 382 31.16 11.68 -20.58
C LYS A 382 30.02 11.44 -21.56
N PHE A 383 28.98 10.71 -21.15
CA PHE A 383 27.86 10.38 -22.03
C PHE A 383 27.29 11.65 -22.66
N GLU A 384 26.98 12.67 -21.88
CA GLU A 384 26.35 13.91 -22.38
C GLU A 384 27.24 14.73 -23.32
N GLU A 385 28.57 14.57 -23.23
CA GLU A 385 29.52 15.25 -24.12
C GLU A 385 29.75 14.45 -25.41
N THR A 386 29.92 13.12 -25.27
CA THR A 386 30.47 12.22 -26.28
C THR A 386 29.73 10.88 -26.27
N GLY A 387 28.50 10.88 -26.77
CA GLY A 387 27.64 9.71 -26.75
C GLY A 387 26.41 9.84 -27.64
N ALA A 388 25.53 8.85 -27.56
CA ALA A 388 24.19 8.88 -28.14
C ALA A 388 23.32 7.81 -27.47
N THR A 389 22.01 8.06 -27.37
CA THR A 389 21.07 6.97 -27.10
C THR A 389 20.64 6.35 -28.41
N ILE A 390 20.69 5.02 -28.48
CA ILE A 390 20.32 4.24 -29.66
C ILE A 390 19.22 3.27 -29.26
N ILE A 391 18.06 3.39 -29.89
CA ILE A 391 16.88 2.56 -29.63
C ILE A 391 16.63 1.70 -30.85
N ASP A 392 16.79 0.39 -30.73
CA ASP A 392 16.63 -0.56 -31.83
C ASP A 392 15.13 -0.88 -32.01
N VAL A 393 14.51 -0.29 -33.03
CA VAL A 393 13.09 -0.53 -33.34
C VAL A 393 12.92 -1.87 -34.06
N VAL A 394 13.75 -2.12 -35.09
CA VAL A 394 13.78 -3.40 -35.81
C VAL A 394 15.15 -3.60 -36.44
N ASN A 395 15.65 -4.84 -36.46
CA ASN A 395 16.84 -5.23 -37.22
C ASN A 395 16.63 -6.63 -37.83
N ARG A 396 16.30 -6.67 -39.12
CA ARG A 396 16.08 -7.88 -39.93
C ARG A 396 16.85 -7.72 -41.24
N GLU A 397 16.23 -7.94 -42.40
CA GLU A 397 16.81 -7.58 -43.71
C GLU A 397 16.97 -6.05 -43.88
N TYR A 398 16.20 -5.28 -43.11
CA TYR A 398 16.31 -3.84 -42.94
C TYR A 398 16.39 -3.51 -41.45
N CYS A 399 16.96 -2.36 -41.13
CA CYS A 399 17.07 -1.86 -39.77
C CYS A 399 16.44 -0.49 -39.66
N LYS A 400 15.73 -0.27 -38.55
CA LYS A 400 15.31 1.05 -38.09
C LYS A 400 15.77 1.23 -36.67
N LYS A 401 16.47 2.33 -36.41
CA LYS A 401 16.81 2.78 -35.06
C LYS A 401 16.31 4.19 -34.85
N ILE A 402 16.06 4.54 -33.60
CA ILE A 402 15.85 5.93 -33.18
C ILE A 402 17.07 6.33 -32.37
N LEU A 403 17.74 7.39 -32.82
CA LEU A 403 18.88 7.96 -32.14
C LEU A 403 18.45 9.26 -31.47
N VAL A 404 18.92 9.46 -30.24
CA VAL A 404 18.70 10.67 -29.47
C VAL A 404 20.05 11.25 -29.07
N LEU A 405 20.27 12.49 -29.48
CA LEU A 405 21.37 13.33 -29.03
C LEU A 405 20.84 14.37 -28.05
N LEU A 406 21.50 14.47 -26.89
CA LEU A 406 21.28 15.55 -25.94
C LEU A 406 21.87 16.87 -26.47
N PRO A 407 21.42 18.03 -25.95
CA PRO A 407 22.01 19.32 -26.31
C PRO A 407 23.52 19.35 -26.01
N GLY A 408 24.32 19.79 -26.98
CA GLY A 408 25.78 19.84 -26.91
C GLY A 408 26.51 18.51 -27.12
N GLN A 409 25.79 17.42 -27.36
CA GLN A 409 26.35 16.07 -27.46
C GLN A 409 26.97 15.82 -28.85
N ASN A 410 28.10 15.11 -28.87
CA ASN A 410 28.84 14.74 -30.08
C ASN A 410 28.98 13.22 -30.18
N HIS A 411 28.95 12.70 -31.40
CA HIS A 411 29.25 11.30 -31.71
C HIS A 411 30.49 11.21 -32.60
N PRO A 412 31.50 10.39 -32.24
CA PRO A 412 32.80 10.39 -32.89
C PRO A 412 32.76 9.89 -34.34
N VAL A 413 33.79 10.26 -35.10
CA VAL A 413 33.98 9.86 -36.51
C VAL A 413 34.08 8.35 -36.64
N HIS A 414 33.25 7.79 -37.51
CA HIS A 414 33.24 6.37 -37.81
C HIS A 414 32.78 6.08 -39.24
N ALA A 415 32.94 4.84 -39.68
CA ALA A 415 32.42 4.36 -40.95
C ALA A 415 31.82 2.95 -40.80
N HIS A 416 30.97 2.60 -41.75
CA HIS A 416 30.34 1.29 -41.88
C HIS A 416 30.66 0.70 -43.25
N HIS A 417 31.13 -0.55 -43.32
CA HIS A 417 31.54 -1.17 -44.58
C HIS A 417 30.47 -2.07 -45.18
N LYS A 418 29.57 -2.63 -44.35
CA LYS A 418 28.48 -3.50 -44.79
C LYS A 418 27.16 -2.75 -44.92
N LYS A 419 26.83 -1.87 -43.96
CA LYS A 419 25.58 -1.12 -43.97
C LYS A 419 25.67 0.21 -44.72
N GLU A 420 24.61 0.51 -45.46
CA GLU A 420 24.28 1.85 -45.94
C GLU A 420 23.14 2.37 -45.07
N GLU A 421 23.16 3.65 -44.70
CA GLU A 421 22.18 4.23 -43.79
C GLU A 421 21.69 5.59 -44.27
N THR A 422 20.45 5.91 -43.92
CA THR A 422 19.81 7.19 -44.16
C THR A 422 19.34 7.74 -42.83
N PHE A 423 19.74 8.97 -42.54
CA PHE A 423 19.25 9.71 -41.38
C PHE A 423 18.03 10.53 -41.77
N ASN A 424 16.96 10.38 -41.01
CA ASN A 424 15.73 11.18 -41.11
C ASN A 424 15.52 11.93 -39.79
N VAL A 425 15.71 13.25 -39.79
CA VAL A 425 15.63 14.05 -38.57
C VAL A 425 14.17 14.31 -38.21
N LEU A 426 13.75 13.80 -37.05
CA LEU A 426 12.38 13.93 -36.56
C LEU A 426 12.18 15.21 -35.74
N SER A 427 13.19 15.61 -34.98
CA SER A 427 13.16 16.79 -34.12
C SER A 427 14.56 17.36 -33.91
N GLY A 428 14.65 18.69 -33.74
CA GLY A 428 15.91 19.40 -33.54
C GLY A 428 16.73 19.59 -34.82
N GLU A 429 18.05 19.71 -34.64
CA GLU A 429 19.02 19.85 -35.72
C GLU A 429 20.24 18.94 -35.52
N LEU A 430 20.71 18.34 -36.60
CA LEU A 430 21.86 17.44 -36.64
C LEU A 430 22.98 18.12 -37.43
N GLN A 431 24.08 18.42 -36.77
CA GLN A 431 25.32 18.81 -37.45
C GLN A 431 26.03 17.54 -37.89
N LEU A 432 26.11 17.32 -39.21
CA LEU A 432 26.67 16.12 -39.80
C LEU A 432 27.94 16.45 -40.59
N GLN A 433 29.01 15.71 -40.33
CA GLN A 433 30.20 15.65 -41.17
C GLN A 433 30.13 14.39 -42.04
N LEU A 434 30.28 14.54 -43.36
CA LEU A 434 30.35 13.46 -44.34
C LEU A 434 31.63 13.60 -45.16
N GLY A 435 32.63 12.77 -44.88
CA GLY A 435 33.97 12.94 -45.43
C GLY A 435 34.56 14.31 -45.06
N ASP A 436 34.82 15.13 -46.08
CA ASP A 436 35.35 16.50 -45.92
C ASP A 436 34.25 17.58 -45.88
N GLU A 437 32.98 17.20 -46.09
CA GLU A 437 31.84 18.12 -46.09
C GLU A 437 31.19 18.18 -44.69
N GLN A 438 30.71 19.36 -44.32
CA GLN A 438 29.92 19.60 -43.10
C GLN A 438 28.63 20.33 -43.44
N GLY A 439 27.54 19.94 -42.79
CA GLY A 439 26.24 20.57 -42.98
C GLY A 439 25.28 20.34 -41.83
N THR A 440 24.25 21.18 -41.74
CA THR A 440 23.16 21.06 -40.77
C THR A 440 21.95 20.44 -41.44
N ILE A 441 21.41 19.38 -40.84
CA ILE A 441 20.18 18.71 -41.26
C ILE A 441 19.09 19.00 -40.23
N LYS A 442 17.98 19.57 -40.68
CA LYS A 442 16.88 20.01 -39.81
C LYS A 442 15.73 18.99 -39.79
N ALA A 443 14.85 19.11 -38.81
CA ALA A 443 13.63 18.30 -38.75
C ALA A 443 12.86 18.30 -40.09
N GLY A 444 12.54 17.11 -40.60
CA GLY A 444 11.91 16.88 -41.89
C GLY A 444 12.87 16.70 -43.08
N GLU A 445 14.18 16.90 -42.88
CA GLU A 445 15.20 16.65 -43.89
C GLU A 445 15.84 15.27 -43.72
N MET A 446 16.39 14.75 -44.82
CA MET A 446 17.05 13.44 -44.87
C MET A 446 18.40 13.51 -45.55
N VAL A 447 19.30 12.62 -45.16
CA VAL A 447 20.63 12.47 -45.77
C VAL A 447 21.05 11.01 -45.74
N THR A 448 21.67 10.54 -46.83
CA THR A 448 22.16 9.17 -46.95
C THR A 448 23.67 9.15 -46.78
N VAL A 449 24.14 8.23 -45.94
CA VAL A 449 25.56 7.92 -45.73
C VAL A 449 25.87 6.62 -46.45
N GLU A 450 26.61 6.74 -47.55
CA GLU A 450 27.03 5.58 -48.33
C GLU A 450 28.06 4.72 -47.57
N ARG A 451 28.15 3.44 -47.98
CA ARG A 451 29.12 2.49 -47.39
C ARG A 451 30.55 3.01 -47.49
N GLY A 452 31.27 2.92 -46.39
CA GLY A 452 32.67 3.31 -46.28
C GLY A 452 32.89 4.82 -46.12
N VAL A 453 31.84 5.63 -46.21
CA VAL A 453 31.94 7.08 -45.97
C VAL A 453 32.09 7.33 -44.48
N LYS A 454 33.19 8.00 -44.11
CA LYS A 454 33.42 8.45 -42.75
C LYS A 454 32.43 9.56 -42.41
N HIS A 455 31.82 9.46 -41.24
CA HIS A 455 30.89 10.46 -40.77
C HIS A 455 30.94 10.62 -39.25
N ALA A 456 30.57 11.81 -38.79
CA ALA A 456 30.37 12.16 -37.39
C ALA A 456 29.16 13.06 -37.29
N PHE A 457 28.48 13.04 -36.14
CA PHE A 457 27.31 13.88 -35.94
C PHE A 457 27.27 14.48 -34.53
N SER A 458 26.68 15.65 -34.41
CA SER A 458 26.51 16.38 -33.15
C SER A 458 25.23 17.21 -33.18
N SER A 459 24.83 17.76 -32.03
CA SER A 459 23.70 18.68 -31.96
C SER A 459 23.91 19.72 -30.86
N GLU A 460 23.69 21.00 -31.17
CA GLU A 460 23.76 22.06 -30.16
C GLU A 460 22.49 22.07 -29.29
N THR A 461 21.32 21.88 -29.90
CA THR A 461 20.02 21.96 -29.21
C THR A 461 19.43 20.61 -28.80
N GLY A 462 20.08 19.51 -29.18
CA GLY A 462 19.55 18.17 -29.11
C GLY A 462 18.81 17.79 -30.40
N ALA A 463 18.85 16.50 -30.73
CA ALA A 463 18.27 15.97 -31.95
C ALA A 463 17.69 14.58 -31.73
N ILE A 464 16.59 14.29 -32.43
CA ILE A 464 16.00 12.96 -32.51
C ILE A 464 15.89 12.62 -33.99
N PHE A 465 16.50 11.52 -34.39
CA PHE A 465 16.51 11.11 -35.79
C PHE A 465 16.44 9.60 -35.94
N GLU A 466 15.91 9.16 -37.07
CA GLU A 466 15.86 7.74 -37.42
C GLU A 466 17.09 7.39 -38.24
N GLU A 467 17.70 6.25 -37.91
CA GLU A 467 18.62 5.55 -38.82
C GLU A 467 17.81 4.48 -39.54
N LEU A 468 17.60 4.67 -40.84
CA LEU A 468 17.04 3.68 -41.74
C LEU A 468 18.18 3.06 -42.54
N SER A 469 18.46 1.78 -42.33
CA SER A 469 19.61 1.13 -42.96
C SER A 469 19.29 -0.26 -43.47
N THR A 470 20.19 -0.83 -44.26
CA THR A 470 20.26 -2.30 -44.38
C THR A 470 20.54 -2.93 -43.02
N THR A 471 20.47 -4.27 -42.90
CA THR A 471 20.78 -5.00 -41.65
C THR A 471 21.99 -4.43 -40.90
N HIS A 472 21.81 -4.15 -39.60
CA HIS A 472 22.89 -3.74 -38.72
C HIS A 472 23.66 -4.98 -38.22
N TYR A 473 24.98 -4.93 -38.34
CA TYR A 473 25.90 -5.94 -37.81
C TYR A 473 26.71 -5.35 -36.66
N THR A 474 26.86 -6.10 -35.57
CA THR A 474 27.53 -5.65 -34.34
C THR A 474 29.01 -5.32 -34.52
N ASP A 475 29.65 -5.86 -35.57
CA ASP A 475 31.07 -5.72 -35.89
C ASP A 475 31.37 -4.70 -37.00
N ASP A 476 30.37 -3.98 -37.51
CA ASP A 476 30.51 -3.11 -38.70
C ASP A 476 30.74 -1.63 -38.37
N SER A 477 31.16 -1.28 -37.16
CA SER A 477 31.43 0.12 -36.76
C SER A 477 32.92 0.35 -36.55
N TYR A 478 33.53 1.15 -37.44
CA TYR A 478 34.96 1.41 -37.43
C TYR A 478 35.25 2.86 -37.05
N TYR A 479 35.72 3.07 -35.83
CA TYR A 479 36.07 4.38 -35.29
C TYR A 479 37.52 4.74 -35.63
N ASP A 480 37.77 6.02 -35.95
CA ASP A 480 39.13 6.53 -36.18
C ASP A 480 39.97 6.50 -34.89
N ASP A 481 39.33 6.82 -33.76
CA ASP A 481 39.92 6.67 -32.45
C ASP A 481 39.93 5.19 -32.01
N LYS A 482 41.12 4.60 -32.04
CA LYS A 482 41.34 3.19 -31.71
C LYS A 482 41.02 2.87 -30.24
N THR A 483 41.06 3.85 -29.34
CA THR A 483 40.76 3.63 -27.92
C THR A 483 39.29 3.26 -27.70
N ILE A 484 38.38 3.77 -28.54
CA ILE A 484 36.95 3.47 -28.48
C ILE A 484 36.70 1.98 -28.68
N ASN A 485 37.44 1.32 -29.59
CA ASN A 485 37.31 -0.11 -29.83
C ASN A 485 37.95 -0.97 -28.73
N GLN A 486 38.84 -0.40 -27.92
CA GLN A 486 39.46 -1.06 -26.78
C GLN A 486 38.62 -0.92 -25.49
N ASN A 487 37.73 0.07 -25.43
CA ASN A 487 36.82 0.26 -24.30
C ASN A 487 35.65 -0.74 -24.35
N SER A 488 35.77 -1.84 -23.58
CA SER A 488 34.70 -2.84 -23.44
C SER A 488 33.46 -2.31 -22.72
N ARG A 489 33.56 -1.17 -22.02
CA ARG A 489 32.50 -0.55 -21.22
C ARG A 489 31.77 0.57 -21.96
N ARG A 490 32.05 0.82 -23.24
CA ARG A 490 31.52 1.94 -24.03
C ARG A 490 30.00 2.00 -24.23
N LYS A 491 29.24 1.06 -23.67
CA LYS A 491 27.80 0.85 -23.91
C LYS A 491 27.11 0.37 -22.65
N THR A 492 25.99 1.01 -22.29
CA THR A 492 25.04 0.50 -21.30
C THR A 492 23.79 -0.02 -22.00
N ASN A 493 23.56 -1.33 -21.94
CA ASN A 493 22.40 -1.97 -22.55
C ASN A 493 21.18 -1.99 -21.61
N LEU A 494 20.04 -1.61 -22.16
CA LEU A 494 18.78 -1.39 -21.48
C LEU A 494 17.64 -1.97 -22.31
N ILE A 495 16.52 -2.18 -21.65
CA ILE A 495 15.23 -2.42 -22.30
C ILE A 495 14.42 -1.16 -22.06
N PHE A 496 14.05 -0.45 -23.12
CA PHE A 496 13.23 0.74 -23.02
C PHE A 496 11.85 0.35 -22.47
N ARG A 497 11.33 1.13 -21.52
CA ARG A 497 9.98 0.94 -21.01
C ARG A 497 9.12 2.14 -21.37
N ALA A 498 7.92 1.90 -21.89
CA ALA A 498 7.08 2.99 -22.38
C ALA A 498 6.65 3.95 -21.26
N ASP A 499 6.53 3.46 -20.02
CA ASP A 499 6.24 4.26 -18.83
C ASP A 499 7.35 5.26 -18.47
N TRP A 500 8.57 5.10 -19.00
CA TRP A 500 9.67 6.06 -18.82
C TRP A 500 9.34 7.46 -19.34
N LEU A 501 8.44 7.55 -20.31
CA LEU A 501 7.99 8.83 -20.86
C LEU A 501 7.00 9.54 -19.93
N THR A 502 6.31 8.82 -19.06
CA THR A 502 5.24 9.36 -18.19
C THR A 502 5.57 9.33 -16.70
N MET A 503 6.60 8.60 -16.28
CA MET A 503 7.02 8.57 -14.88
C MET A 503 7.80 9.82 -14.47
N GLU A 504 7.71 10.16 -13.19
CA GLU A 504 8.64 11.09 -12.55
C GLU A 504 9.94 10.33 -12.26
N TRP A 505 11.03 10.80 -12.87
CA TRP A 505 12.37 10.30 -12.59
C TRP A 505 12.82 10.88 -11.24
N ALA A 506 13.23 10.01 -10.32
CA ALA A 506 13.71 10.38 -8.98
C ALA A 506 15.17 10.83 -8.99
#